data_AF-A0A9L0S818-F1
#
_entry.id   AF-A0A9L0S818-F1
#
_cell.length_a   1.000
_cell.length_b   1.000
_cell.length_c   1.000
_cell.angle_alpha   90.00
_cell.angle_beta   90.00
_cell.angle_gamma   90.00
#
_symmetry.space_group_name_H-M   'P 1'
#
loop_
_entity.id
_entity.type
_entity.pdbx_description
1 polymer ?
#
loop_
_entity_poly.entity_id
_entity_poly.type
_entity_poly.pdbx_seq_one_letter_code
_entity_poly.pdbx_strand_id
1 'polypeptide(L)'
;MVRSRALLLLLLLPPQLQLGPGLAVRAPVFGRSDAHSRSPEENEFAEEEPVLVLSPEEPGPGPATIDCPRDCACSQEGVVDCGGIDLREFPGDLPEHTNHLSLQNNKLEKIPPGAFSELSSLRELYLQNNYLTDEGLDNETFWKLSSLEYLDLSSNNLSRVPAGLPRSLVLLHLEKNAIQSVDADVLTPIRSLEYLLLHSNQLHAHGIHPRAFQGLKRLHTVHLYNNALERVPSGLPRRVRTLMILHNQITGIGRDDFATTYFLEELNLSYNRITSPQMHRDAFRKLRLLRSLDLSGNRLHTLPPGLPRNVHVLKVKRNELAALARGALAGMAQLRELYLTGNRLRSRALGPRAWADLAGLQLLDIAGNQLTDVPGGLPESLEYLYLQNNKISSVPANAFDSTPNLKGVFLRFNKLAVGSVVESAFRRLKHLQVLDIEGNFEFGDVSKDRGRLKEEEEEDEEDEEDKDEEEEERR
;
A
#
# COMPACT_ATOMS: atom_id res chain seq x y z
N MET A 1 22.84 -39.46 -1.54
CA MET A 1 21.56 -39.62 -0.82
C MET A 1 21.31 -38.41 0.08
N VAL A 2 20.62 -37.39 -0.43
CA VAL A 2 19.76 -36.50 0.36
C VAL A 2 18.62 -36.11 -0.58
N ARG A 3 17.39 -36.36 -0.14
CA ARG A 3 16.19 -36.33 -0.95
C ARG A 3 15.73 -34.90 -1.22
N SER A 4 15.43 -34.69 -2.49
CA SER A 4 14.49 -33.73 -3.08
C SER A 4 13.32 -33.34 -2.16
N ARG A 5 13.16 -32.03 -1.95
CA ARG A 5 11.86 -31.37 -1.72
C ARG A 5 11.89 -30.01 -2.40
N ALA A 6 11.57 -30.02 -3.69
CA ALA A 6 11.08 -28.87 -4.42
C ALA A 6 9.54 -28.85 -4.37
N LEU A 7 8.98 -27.64 -4.51
CA LEU A 7 7.57 -27.17 -4.56
C LEU A 7 7.20 -26.35 -3.32
N LEU A 8 6.64 -25.14 -3.39
CA LEU A 8 6.18 -24.31 -4.50
C LEU A 8 5.96 -22.91 -3.89
N LEU A 9 6.68 -21.87 -4.34
CA LEU A 9 6.49 -20.48 -3.89
C LEU A 9 5.76 -19.72 -5.00
N LEU A 10 4.44 -19.60 -4.88
CA LEU A 10 3.61 -18.68 -5.66
C LEU A 10 2.29 -18.48 -4.93
N LEU A 11 2.05 -17.24 -4.49
CA LEU A 11 0.79 -16.50 -4.35
C LEU A 11 0.90 -15.53 -3.15
N LEU A 12 1.35 -14.29 -3.44
CA LEU A 12 1.10 -13.13 -2.58
C LEU A 12 -0.10 -12.38 -3.17
N LEU A 13 -1.28 -12.65 -2.61
CA LEU A 13 -2.41 -11.72 -2.54
C LEU A 13 -2.96 -11.82 -1.10
N PRO A 14 -3.28 -10.70 -0.42
CA PRO A 14 -3.80 -10.76 0.95
C PRO A 14 -5.28 -11.13 0.95
N PRO A 15 -5.74 -12.06 1.80
CA PRO A 15 -7.15 -12.25 2.06
C PRO A 15 -7.64 -11.26 3.13
N GLN A 16 -8.94 -11.02 3.05
CA GLN A 16 -9.75 -10.15 3.86
C GLN A 16 -9.75 -10.54 5.35
N LEU A 17 -9.93 -9.54 6.22
CA LEU A 17 -10.19 -9.72 7.65
C LEU A 17 -11.49 -8.98 7.99
N GLN A 18 -12.52 -9.74 8.37
CA GLN A 18 -13.61 -9.27 9.21
C GLN A 18 -13.98 -10.37 10.23
N LEU A 19 -13.85 -9.98 11.52
CA LEU A 19 -14.66 -10.25 12.73
C LEU A 19 -15.01 -11.72 13.09
N GLY A 20 -14.96 -12.24 14.32
CA GLY A 20 -14.82 -11.81 15.74
C GLY A 20 -15.03 -13.10 16.60
N PRO A 21 -15.44 -13.11 17.91
CA PRO A 21 -15.40 -12.08 18.96
C PRO A 21 -14.83 -12.57 20.34
N GLY A 22 -14.59 -11.61 21.25
CA GLY A 22 -14.95 -11.64 22.69
C GLY A 22 -14.20 -12.52 23.70
N LEU A 23 -13.50 -11.89 24.67
CA LEU A 23 -13.75 -12.01 26.12
C LEU A 23 -12.72 -11.19 26.95
N ALA A 24 -13.22 -10.16 27.62
CA ALA A 24 -12.50 -9.39 28.62
C ALA A 24 -12.49 -10.13 29.97
N VAL A 25 -11.32 -10.27 30.59
CA VAL A 25 -11.17 -10.86 31.93
C VAL A 25 -10.95 -9.74 32.95
N ARG A 26 -11.90 -9.64 33.88
CA ARG A 26 -11.88 -8.80 35.08
C ARG A 26 -11.16 -9.58 36.20
N ALA A 27 -10.27 -8.92 36.93
CA ALA A 27 -9.49 -9.51 38.03
C ALA A 27 -10.35 -9.78 39.29
N PRO A 28 -10.05 -10.83 40.07
CA PRO A 28 -10.62 -11.03 41.40
C PRO A 28 -9.73 -10.45 42.50
N VAL A 29 -10.34 -9.75 43.44
CA VAL A 29 -9.76 -9.34 44.73
C VAL A 29 -10.04 -10.46 45.74
N PHE A 30 -8.98 -11.04 46.31
CA PHE A 30 -9.08 -11.94 47.45
C PHE A 30 -8.76 -11.17 48.75
N GLY A 31 -9.69 -11.22 49.71
CA GLY A 31 -9.47 -10.77 51.07
C GLY A 31 -8.68 -11.79 51.89
N ARG A 32 -7.93 -11.27 52.88
CA ARG A 32 -7.56 -12.01 54.09
C ARG A 32 -7.61 -11.07 55.30
N SER A 33 -8.25 -11.59 56.32
CA SER A 33 -8.35 -11.14 57.70
C SER A 33 -6.99 -11.01 58.40
N ASP A 34 -6.87 -10.11 59.37
CA ASP A 34 -6.55 -10.46 60.75
C ASP A 34 -6.77 -9.29 61.72
N ALA A 35 -7.19 -9.66 62.93
CA ALA A 35 -7.69 -8.81 64.01
C ALA A 35 -6.60 -8.38 65.01
N HIS A 36 -6.90 -7.33 65.81
CA HIS A 36 -6.48 -6.98 67.20
C HIS A 36 -6.76 -5.45 67.37
N SER A 37 -7.29 -4.84 68.44
CA SER A 37 -7.78 -5.19 69.78
C SER A 37 -8.28 -3.89 70.49
N ARG A 38 -9.45 -3.92 71.16
CA ARG A 38 -9.92 -3.22 72.41
C ARG A 38 -9.54 -1.73 72.67
N SER A 39 -10.46 -0.72 72.67
CA SER A 39 -11.50 -0.25 73.67
C SER A 39 -11.04 0.99 74.50
N PRO A 40 -11.88 1.76 75.23
CA PRO A 40 -13.21 2.39 74.96
C PRO A 40 -13.30 3.88 75.46
N GLU A 41 -14.54 4.41 75.62
CA GLU A 41 -15.01 5.69 76.24
C GLU A 41 -15.23 6.88 75.27
N GLU A 42 -16.29 7.69 75.31
CA GLU A 42 -17.60 7.73 75.99
C GLU A 42 -18.44 8.87 75.34
N ASN A 43 -19.75 8.87 75.63
CA ASN A 43 -20.74 9.96 75.61
C ASN A 43 -21.76 10.14 74.47
N GLU A 44 -22.99 10.13 74.98
CA GLU A 44 -24.34 10.34 74.43
C GLU A 44 -24.55 11.72 73.80
N PHE A 45 -25.48 11.82 72.85
CA PHE A 45 -26.79 12.49 73.04
C PHE A 45 -27.66 12.25 71.79
N ALA A 46 -28.91 11.87 72.04
CA ALA A 46 -29.95 11.56 71.06
C ALA A 46 -30.70 12.81 70.59
N GLU A 47 -31.21 12.80 69.36
CA GLU A 47 -32.55 13.33 69.01
C GLU A 47 -33.16 12.53 67.85
N GLU A 48 -34.47 12.33 67.93
CA GLU A 48 -35.33 11.46 67.11
C GLU A 48 -35.69 12.07 65.75
N GLU A 49 -35.80 11.24 64.71
CA GLU A 49 -36.55 11.57 63.49
C GLU A 49 -37.46 10.38 63.07
N PRO A 50 -38.61 10.65 62.42
CA PRO A 50 -39.81 9.83 62.53
C PRO A 50 -39.84 8.62 61.59
N VAL A 51 -40.59 7.62 62.03
CA VAL A 51 -40.91 6.37 61.32
C VAL A 51 -41.79 6.66 60.09
N LEU A 52 -41.28 6.40 58.90
CA LEU A 52 -42.07 6.31 57.66
C LEU A 52 -42.41 4.85 57.35
N VAL A 53 -43.70 4.59 57.29
CA VAL A 53 -44.35 3.33 56.93
C VAL A 53 -44.01 3.00 55.47
N LEU A 54 -43.41 1.84 55.21
CA LEU A 54 -43.17 1.32 53.86
C LEU A 54 -44.49 0.81 53.27
N SER A 55 -44.99 1.51 52.25
CA SER A 55 -45.99 1.00 51.32
C SER A 55 -45.35 -0.03 50.36
N PRO A 56 -46.12 -0.99 49.79
CA PRO A 56 -45.57 -2.00 48.90
C PRO A 56 -44.98 -1.36 47.63
N GLU A 57 -43.77 -1.79 47.25
CA GLU A 57 -43.14 -1.43 45.97
C GLU A 57 -44.09 -1.75 44.80
N GLU A 58 -44.42 -0.73 44.01
CA GLU A 58 -44.94 -0.96 42.67
C GLU A 58 -43.88 -1.69 41.83
N PRO A 59 -44.27 -2.64 40.97
CA PRO A 59 -43.33 -3.28 40.06
C PRO A 59 -42.72 -2.21 39.16
N GLY A 60 -41.40 -2.01 39.28
CA GLY A 60 -40.65 -1.12 38.40
C GLY A 60 -40.91 -1.47 36.93
N PRO A 61 -40.74 -0.50 36.01
CA PRO A 61 -40.98 -0.74 34.59
C PRO A 61 -40.10 -1.92 34.16
N GLY A 62 -40.73 -2.94 33.57
CA GLY A 62 -40.02 -4.09 33.02
C GLY A 62 -38.93 -3.66 32.03
N PRO A 63 -37.96 -4.55 31.71
CA PRO A 63 -36.91 -4.23 30.75
C PRO A 63 -37.55 -3.71 29.47
N ALA A 64 -37.17 -2.50 29.06
CA ALA A 64 -37.66 -1.87 27.84
C ALA A 64 -37.55 -2.89 26.71
N THR A 65 -38.68 -3.22 26.07
CA THR A 65 -38.69 -4.08 24.90
C THR A 65 -37.81 -3.41 23.86
N ILE A 66 -36.71 -4.05 23.50
CA ILE A 66 -35.85 -3.58 22.40
C ILE A 66 -36.71 -3.71 21.15
N ASP A 67 -37.21 -2.59 20.64
CA ASP A 67 -37.88 -2.52 19.34
C ASP A 67 -36.84 -2.86 18.27
N CYS A 68 -36.76 -4.14 17.94
CA CYS A 68 -35.83 -4.69 16.97
C CYS A 68 -36.61 -5.08 15.71
N PRO A 69 -36.13 -4.71 14.51
CA PRO A 69 -36.74 -5.17 13.27
C PRO A 69 -36.79 -6.70 13.21
N ARG A 70 -37.88 -7.25 12.67
CA ARG A 70 -38.19 -8.70 12.74
C ARG A 70 -37.09 -9.63 12.27
N ASP A 71 -36.36 -9.24 11.23
CA ASP A 71 -35.36 -10.08 10.58
C ASP A 71 -33.92 -9.73 11.04
N CYS A 72 -33.78 -8.77 11.95
CA CYS A 72 -32.49 -8.30 12.44
C CYS A 72 -32.20 -8.80 13.86
N ALA A 73 -30.92 -8.80 14.23
CA ALA A 73 -30.45 -9.07 15.57
C ALA A 73 -30.04 -7.76 16.26
N CYS A 74 -30.62 -7.47 17.42
CA CYS A 74 -30.30 -6.28 18.21
C CYS A 74 -29.70 -6.64 19.56
N SER A 75 -28.80 -5.79 20.05
CA SER A 75 -28.19 -5.91 21.38
C SER A 75 -28.49 -4.71 22.27
N GLN A 76 -28.38 -4.89 23.59
CA GLN A 76 -28.48 -3.80 24.57
C GLN A 76 -27.35 -2.77 24.44
N GLU A 77 -26.27 -3.10 23.73
CA GLU A 77 -25.12 -2.22 23.52
C GLU A 77 -25.32 -1.27 22.32
N GLY A 78 -26.49 -1.31 21.65
CA GLY A 78 -26.82 -0.46 20.50
C GLY A 78 -26.34 -1.01 19.15
N VAL A 79 -25.97 -2.28 19.08
CA VAL A 79 -25.64 -2.97 17.82
C VAL A 79 -26.91 -3.53 17.20
N VAL A 80 -27.14 -3.22 15.92
CA VAL A 80 -28.20 -3.77 15.07
C VAL A 80 -27.57 -4.43 13.84
N ASP A 81 -27.69 -5.75 13.75
CA ASP A 81 -27.17 -6.57 12.64
C ASP A 81 -28.32 -7.11 11.78
N CYS A 82 -28.38 -6.61 10.55
CA CYS A 82 -29.30 -7.01 9.50
C CYS A 82 -28.52 -7.51 8.27
N GLY A 83 -27.26 -7.94 8.44
CA GLY A 83 -26.39 -8.28 7.32
C GLY A 83 -26.67 -9.68 6.73
N GLY A 84 -26.65 -9.80 5.40
CA GLY A 84 -26.67 -11.11 4.74
C GLY A 84 -28.00 -11.87 4.76
N ILE A 85 -29.11 -11.19 5.07
CA ILE A 85 -30.44 -11.79 5.21
C ILE A 85 -31.34 -11.53 3.98
N ASP A 86 -30.73 -11.16 2.84
CA ASP A 86 -31.40 -10.93 1.55
C ASP A 86 -32.43 -9.78 1.54
N LEU A 87 -32.24 -8.74 2.38
CA LEU A 87 -33.13 -7.57 2.41
C LEU A 87 -33.20 -6.87 1.05
N ARG A 88 -34.41 -6.63 0.55
CA ARG A 88 -34.67 -5.80 -0.65
C ARG A 88 -35.15 -4.40 -0.31
N GLU A 89 -35.74 -4.26 0.87
CA GLU A 89 -36.24 -3.00 1.40
C GLU A 89 -35.57 -2.71 2.73
N PHE A 90 -35.46 -1.42 3.05
CA PHE A 90 -34.84 -0.97 4.29
C PHE A 90 -35.68 -1.42 5.51
N PRO A 91 -35.07 -1.98 6.57
CA PRO A 91 -35.79 -2.37 7.76
C PRO A 91 -36.21 -1.12 8.55
N GLY A 92 -37.52 -0.90 8.69
CA GLY A 92 -38.06 0.17 9.53
C GLY A 92 -37.86 -0.10 11.03
N ASP A 93 -38.24 0.87 11.86
CA ASP A 93 -38.30 0.74 13.33
C ASP A 93 -36.95 0.39 13.99
N LEU A 94 -35.89 1.11 13.59
CA LEU A 94 -34.56 0.97 14.20
C LEU A 94 -34.51 1.66 15.59
N PRO A 95 -33.90 1.05 16.62
CA PRO A 95 -33.76 1.67 17.94
C PRO A 95 -32.97 3.00 17.88
N GLU A 96 -33.45 4.05 18.54
CA GLU A 96 -32.80 5.38 18.55
C GLU A 96 -31.39 5.37 19.16
N HIS A 97 -31.12 4.43 20.07
CA HIS A 97 -29.83 4.26 20.73
C HIS A 97 -28.82 3.44 19.92
N THR A 98 -29.14 3.11 18.66
CA THR A 98 -28.24 2.37 17.77
C THR A 98 -26.95 3.15 17.54
N ASN A 99 -25.81 2.53 17.85
CA ASN A 99 -24.47 3.07 17.62
C ASN A 99 -23.72 2.34 16.48
N HIS A 100 -24.13 1.12 16.15
CA HIS A 100 -23.58 0.31 15.07
C HIS A 100 -24.75 -0.31 14.30
N LEU A 101 -24.83 0.02 13.01
CA LEU A 101 -25.87 -0.50 12.12
C LEU A 101 -25.24 -1.22 10.93
N SER A 102 -25.62 -2.47 10.78
CA SER A 102 -25.08 -3.39 9.81
C SER A 102 -26.16 -3.83 8.82
N LEU A 103 -26.05 -3.39 7.57
CA LEU A 103 -26.98 -3.64 6.46
C LEU A 103 -26.27 -4.24 5.23
N GLN A 104 -25.03 -4.70 5.39
CA GLN A 104 -24.21 -5.23 4.31
C GLN A 104 -24.71 -6.55 3.73
N ASN A 105 -24.22 -6.89 2.53
CA ASN A 105 -24.50 -8.17 1.86
C ASN A 105 -26.01 -8.41 1.66
N ASN A 106 -26.75 -7.36 1.35
CA ASN A 106 -28.18 -7.42 1.06
C ASN A 106 -28.43 -7.02 -0.41
N LYS A 107 -29.69 -6.73 -0.75
CA LYS A 107 -30.15 -6.38 -2.09
C LYS A 107 -30.83 -5.01 -2.11
N LEU A 108 -30.38 -4.10 -1.24
CA LEU A 108 -30.96 -2.77 -1.12
C LEU A 108 -30.60 -1.93 -2.35
N GLU A 109 -31.63 -1.42 -3.04
CA GLU A 109 -31.46 -0.50 -4.18
C GLU A 109 -31.55 0.97 -3.77
N LYS A 110 -32.26 1.25 -2.67
CA LYS A 110 -32.50 2.59 -2.15
C LYS A 110 -32.59 2.61 -0.63
N ILE A 111 -32.28 3.76 -0.06
CA ILE A 111 -32.51 4.10 1.34
C ILE A 111 -33.64 5.14 1.36
N PRO A 112 -34.77 4.87 2.04
CA PRO A 112 -35.86 5.83 2.14
C PRO A 112 -35.40 7.18 2.72
N PRO A 113 -35.90 8.31 2.23
CA PRO A 113 -35.59 9.62 2.80
C PRO A 113 -35.87 9.67 4.29
N GLY A 114 -34.90 10.15 5.06
CA GLY A 114 -35.02 10.26 6.51
C GLY A 114 -34.93 8.93 7.29
N ALA A 115 -34.61 7.80 6.65
CA ALA A 115 -34.45 6.49 7.31
C ALA A 115 -33.47 6.51 8.50
N PHE A 116 -32.49 7.41 8.48
CA PHE A 116 -31.49 7.57 9.53
C PHE A 116 -31.73 8.79 10.43
N SER A 117 -32.88 9.47 10.32
CA SER A 117 -33.09 10.79 10.96
C SER A 117 -32.98 10.77 12.48
N GLU A 118 -33.41 9.69 13.12
CA GLU A 118 -33.44 9.57 14.58
C GLU A 118 -32.16 8.92 15.15
N LEU A 119 -31.27 8.40 14.29
CA LEU A 119 -30.06 7.68 14.69
C LEU A 119 -28.86 8.60 14.97
N SER A 120 -29.08 9.63 15.79
CA SER A 120 -28.05 10.63 16.11
C SER A 120 -26.81 10.07 16.85
N SER A 121 -26.97 8.90 17.49
CA SER A 121 -25.92 8.18 18.21
C SER A 121 -25.10 7.23 17.33
N LEU A 122 -25.46 7.06 16.05
CA LEU A 122 -24.82 6.12 15.14
C LEU A 122 -23.37 6.54 14.86
N ARG A 123 -22.44 5.61 15.07
CA ARG A 123 -21.00 5.79 14.86
C ARG A 123 -20.49 5.00 13.66
N GLU A 124 -21.04 3.81 13.44
CA GLU A 124 -20.62 2.91 12.38
C GLU A 124 -21.82 2.46 11.54
N LEU A 125 -21.71 2.64 10.23
CA LEU A 125 -22.74 2.26 9.27
C LEU A 125 -22.14 1.43 8.13
N TYR A 126 -22.61 0.20 7.98
CA TYR A 126 -22.17 -0.76 6.97
C TYR A 126 -23.28 -0.99 5.93
N LEU A 127 -23.04 -0.57 4.70
CA LEU A 127 -23.95 -0.69 3.56
C LEU A 127 -23.29 -1.38 2.36
N GLN A 128 -22.11 -1.98 2.55
CA GLN A 128 -21.35 -2.61 1.47
C GLN A 128 -22.04 -3.84 0.88
N ASN A 129 -21.72 -4.15 -0.38
CA ASN A 129 -22.31 -5.27 -1.13
C ASN A 129 -23.85 -5.20 -1.15
N ASN A 130 -24.37 -4.06 -1.63
CA ASN A 130 -25.78 -3.86 -1.94
C ASN A 130 -25.90 -3.40 -3.40
N TYR A 131 -27.08 -2.93 -3.82
CA TYR A 131 -27.35 -2.41 -5.16
C TYR A 131 -27.66 -0.91 -5.15
N LEU A 132 -27.12 -0.17 -4.16
CA LEU A 132 -27.40 1.26 -4.02
C LEU A 132 -26.91 2.03 -5.24
N THR A 133 -27.77 2.93 -5.73
CA THR A 133 -27.49 3.84 -6.84
C THR A 133 -27.57 5.29 -6.37
N ASP A 134 -27.13 6.24 -7.21
CA ASP A 134 -27.28 7.67 -6.93
C ASP A 134 -28.74 8.07 -6.67
N GLU A 135 -29.70 7.50 -7.42
CA GLU A 135 -31.14 7.77 -7.25
C GLU A 135 -31.72 7.12 -5.98
N GLY A 136 -31.04 6.08 -5.50
CA GLY A 136 -31.40 5.39 -4.26
C GLY A 136 -30.92 6.10 -2.99
N LEU A 137 -30.12 7.17 -3.10
CA LEU A 137 -29.61 7.95 -1.99
C LEU A 137 -30.00 9.42 -2.13
N ASP A 138 -30.90 9.88 -1.28
CA ASP A 138 -31.23 11.30 -1.21
C ASP A 138 -30.04 12.11 -0.65
N ASN A 139 -29.95 13.39 -1.02
CA ASN A 139 -28.90 14.31 -0.54
C ASN A 139 -28.92 14.49 0.98
N GLU A 140 -30.03 14.20 1.63
CA GLU A 140 -30.22 14.25 3.08
C GLU A 140 -30.16 12.86 3.74
N THR A 141 -29.68 11.83 3.05
CA THR A 141 -29.63 10.48 3.63
C THR A 141 -28.77 10.44 4.90
N PHE A 142 -27.57 11.03 4.86
CA PHE A 142 -26.59 10.90 5.95
C PHE A 142 -26.41 12.16 6.82
N TRP A 143 -27.06 13.27 6.48
CA TRP A 143 -26.65 14.59 7.03
C TRP A 143 -26.90 14.75 8.53
N LYS A 144 -27.93 14.07 9.08
CA LYS A 144 -28.29 14.11 10.51
C LYS A 144 -27.42 13.21 11.39
N LEU A 145 -26.61 12.33 10.79
CA LEU A 145 -25.77 11.38 11.51
C LEU A 145 -24.53 12.08 12.12
N SER A 146 -24.77 12.93 13.11
CA SER A 146 -23.77 13.86 13.69
C SER A 146 -22.64 13.17 14.46
N SER A 147 -22.80 11.90 14.81
CA SER A 147 -21.82 11.07 15.51
C SER A 147 -21.13 10.05 14.60
N LEU A 148 -21.45 10.01 13.30
CA LEU A 148 -20.96 8.94 12.41
C LEU A 148 -19.47 9.13 12.12
N GLU A 149 -18.68 8.12 12.44
CA GLU A 149 -17.23 8.10 12.28
C GLU A 149 -16.81 7.21 11.10
N TYR A 150 -17.54 6.11 10.88
CA TYR A 150 -17.27 5.10 9.85
C TYR A 150 -18.48 4.91 8.94
N LEU A 151 -18.28 5.05 7.63
CA LEU A 151 -19.29 4.77 6.62
C LEU A 151 -18.71 3.88 5.52
N ASP A 152 -19.34 2.73 5.31
CA ASP A 152 -18.98 1.82 4.24
C ASP A 152 -20.08 1.66 3.19
N LEU A 153 -19.81 2.22 2.01
CA LEU A 153 -20.64 2.16 0.82
C LEU A 153 -19.94 1.38 -0.31
N SER A 154 -18.89 0.61 0.01
CA SER A 154 -18.13 -0.13 -0.99
C SER A 154 -18.97 -1.19 -1.69
N SER A 155 -18.58 -1.57 -2.90
CA SER A 155 -19.25 -2.64 -3.65
C SER A 155 -20.76 -2.38 -3.84
N ASN A 156 -21.12 -1.17 -4.24
CA ASN A 156 -22.46 -0.75 -4.65
C ASN A 156 -22.42 -0.29 -6.12
N ASN A 157 -23.48 0.35 -6.60
CA ASN A 157 -23.59 0.83 -7.98
C ASN A 157 -23.64 2.37 -8.05
N LEU A 158 -22.89 3.06 -7.18
CA LEU A 158 -22.81 4.52 -7.14
C LEU A 158 -21.98 5.05 -8.30
N SER A 159 -22.47 6.09 -8.97
CA SER A 159 -21.79 6.75 -10.09
C SER A 159 -21.08 8.05 -9.67
N ARG A 160 -21.44 8.58 -8.49
CA ARG A 160 -20.85 9.77 -7.87
C ARG A 160 -20.65 9.56 -6.37
N VAL A 161 -19.84 10.42 -5.76
CA VAL A 161 -19.78 10.52 -4.30
C VAL A 161 -21.12 11.06 -3.78
N PRO A 162 -21.77 10.41 -2.80
CA PRO A 162 -23.03 10.88 -2.25
C PRO A 162 -22.91 12.26 -1.60
N ALA A 163 -23.93 13.10 -1.76
CA ALA A 163 -24.03 14.37 -1.05
C ALA A 163 -24.48 14.17 0.41
N GLY A 164 -24.36 15.23 1.22
CA GLY A 164 -24.86 15.22 2.60
C GLY A 164 -24.04 14.38 3.58
N LEU A 165 -22.78 14.09 3.27
CA LEU A 165 -21.91 13.33 4.17
C LEU A 165 -21.70 14.07 5.51
N PRO A 166 -21.74 13.36 6.66
CA PRO A 166 -21.72 13.98 7.98
C PRO A 166 -20.34 14.48 8.38
N ARG A 167 -20.29 15.62 9.08
CA ARG A 167 -19.03 16.32 9.42
C ARG A 167 -18.10 15.53 10.36
N SER A 168 -18.64 14.59 11.12
CA SER A 168 -17.95 13.71 12.06
C SER A 168 -17.12 12.62 11.37
N LEU A 169 -17.37 12.36 10.08
CA LEU A 169 -16.81 11.21 9.38
C LEU A 169 -15.28 11.22 9.39
N VAL A 170 -14.70 10.06 9.73
CA VAL A 170 -13.26 9.81 9.83
C VAL A 170 -12.78 8.88 8.73
N LEU A 171 -13.56 7.85 8.41
CA LEU A 171 -13.25 6.84 7.40
C LEU A 171 -14.45 6.64 6.46
N LEU A 172 -14.18 6.78 5.15
CA LEU A 172 -15.17 6.63 4.09
C LEU A 172 -14.69 5.60 3.06
N HIS A 173 -15.42 4.49 2.98
CA HIS A 173 -15.26 3.46 1.95
C HIS A 173 -16.23 3.69 0.79
N LEU A 174 -15.68 3.86 -0.41
CA LEU A 174 -16.41 4.04 -1.67
C LEU A 174 -15.82 3.17 -2.79
N GLU A 175 -14.89 2.28 -2.46
CA GLU A 175 -14.25 1.41 -3.43
C GLU A 175 -15.24 0.43 -4.10
N LYS A 176 -14.87 -0.07 -5.28
CA LYS A 176 -15.68 -1.05 -6.04
C LYS A 176 -17.09 -0.54 -6.36
N ASN A 177 -17.22 0.75 -6.65
CA ASN A 177 -18.42 1.34 -7.23
C ASN A 177 -18.17 1.67 -8.71
N ALA A 178 -19.06 2.47 -9.32
CA ALA A 178 -18.92 3.00 -10.66
C ALA A 178 -18.63 4.51 -10.66
N ILE A 179 -17.96 5.04 -9.63
CA ILE A 179 -17.79 6.49 -9.43
C ILE A 179 -16.92 7.08 -10.54
N GLN A 180 -17.46 8.07 -11.26
CA GLN A 180 -16.79 8.75 -12.38
C GLN A 180 -16.30 10.16 -12.03
N SER A 181 -16.96 10.84 -11.08
CA SER A 181 -16.59 12.20 -10.67
C SER A 181 -16.61 12.43 -9.15
N VAL A 182 -15.82 13.42 -8.73
CA VAL A 182 -15.85 13.99 -7.37
C VAL A 182 -16.01 15.50 -7.52
N ASP A 183 -17.20 15.98 -7.18
CA ASP A 183 -17.58 17.38 -7.35
C ASP A 183 -16.92 18.30 -6.32
N ALA A 184 -16.93 19.61 -6.58
CA ALA A 184 -16.18 20.60 -5.83
C ALA A 184 -16.49 20.64 -4.34
N ASP A 185 -17.75 20.42 -3.97
CA ASP A 185 -18.25 20.75 -2.63
C ASP A 185 -18.73 19.52 -1.83
N VAL A 186 -18.70 18.32 -2.43
CA VAL A 186 -19.26 17.11 -1.82
C VAL A 186 -18.47 16.65 -0.58
N LEU A 187 -17.15 16.81 -0.59
CA LEU A 187 -16.27 16.46 0.55
C LEU A 187 -15.95 17.66 1.45
N THR A 188 -16.32 18.88 1.07
CA THR A 188 -16.01 20.11 1.83
C THR A 188 -16.54 20.10 3.28
N PRO A 189 -17.72 19.51 3.58
CA PRO A 189 -18.24 19.43 4.95
C PRO A 189 -17.45 18.51 5.88
N ILE A 190 -16.87 17.42 5.37
CA ILE A 190 -16.30 16.31 6.16
C ILE A 190 -14.85 16.57 6.58
N ARG A 191 -14.65 17.66 7.33
CA ARG A 191 -13.32 18.16 7.73
C ARG A 191 -12.55 17.24 8.68
N SER A 192 -13.26 16.29 9.31
CA SER A 192 -12.68 15.29 10.20
C SER A 192 -12.07 14.09 9.46
N LEU A 193 -12.34 13.95 8.16
CA LEU A 193 -11.97 12.78 7.38
C LEU A 193 -10.44 12.57 7.37
N GLU A 194 -10.03 11.35 7.71
CA GLU A 194 -8.64 10.92 7.76
C GLU A 194 -8.31 9.91 6.66
N TYR A 195 -9.30 9.10 6.26
CA TYR A 195 -9.15 8.03 5.27
C TYR A 195 -10.24 8.11 4.21
N LEU A 196 -9.83 8.20 2.95
CA LEU A 196 -10.72 8.23 1.79
C LEU A 196 -10.34 7.12 0.80
N LEU A 197 -11.23 6.15 0.64
CA LEU A 197 -11.00 4.97 -0.19
C LEU A 197 -11.91 5.02 -1.42
N LEU A 198 -11.32 5.35 -2.57
CA LEU A 198 -11.98 5.52 -3.86
C LEU A 198 -11.42 4.58 -4.94
N HIS A 199 -10.67 3.56 -4.54
CA HIS A 199 -10.03 2.65 -5.48
C HIS A 199 -11.05 1.73 -6.17
N SER A 200 -10.66 1.13 -7.31
CA SER A 200 -11.55 0.24 -8.08
C SER A 200 -12.86 0.95 -8.46
N ASN A 201 -12.75 2.15 -9.02
CA ASN A 201 -13.86 2.95 -9.55
C ASN A 201 -13.56 3.32 -11.02
N GLN A 202 -14.31 4.27 -11.59
CA GLN A 202 -14.18 4.73 -12.96
C GLN A 202 -13.72 6.20 -13.01
N LEU A 203 -12.94 6.65 -12.01
CA LEU A 203 -12.50 8.05 -11.92
C LEU A 203 -11.51 8.40 -13.03
N HIS A 204 -11.80 9.49 -13.71
CA HIS A 204 -10.89 10.16 -14.64
C HIS A 204 -10.30 11.43 -14.03
N ALA A 205 -9.16 11.90 -14.53
CA ALA A 205 -8.51 13.08 -13.96
C ALA A 205 -9.36 14.35 -14.09
N HIS A 206 -10.22 14.43 -15.12
CA HIS A 206 -11.17 15.52 -15.33
C HIS A 206 -12.47 15.36 -14.55
N GLY A 207 -12.77 14.16 -14.05
CA GLY A 207 -13.91 13.90 -13.17
C GLY A 207 -13.68 14.38 -11.75
N ILE A 208 -12.42 14.56 -11.33
CA ILE A 208 -12.10 15.12 -10.01
C ILE A 208 -11.95 16.63 -10.14
N HIS A 209 -12.89 17.37 -9.55
CA HIS A 209 -12.85 18.82 -9.56
C HIS A 209 -11.60 19.33 -8.80
N PRO A 210 -10.90 20.39 -9.26
CA PRO A 210 -9.67 20.89 -8.60
C PRO A 210 -9.83 21.33 -7.13
N ARG A 211 -11.07 21.60 -6.72
CA ARG A 211 -11.46 21.97 -5.34
C ARG A 211 -12.08 20.82 -4.55
N ALA A 212 -12.21 19.62 -5.13
CA ALA A 212 -12.90 18.48 -4.50
C ALA A 212 -12.35 18.11 -3.11
N PHE A 213 -11.02 18.19 -2.92
CA PHE A 213 -10.38 17.89 -1.65
C PHE A 213 -10.15 19.13 -0.76
N GLN A 214 -10.70 20.29 -1.14
CA GLN A 214 -10.50 21.53 -0.42
C GLN A 214 -11.11 21.44 0.99
N GLY A 215 -10.33 21.80 2.01
CA GLY A 215 -10.81 21.84 3.39
C GLY A 215 -10.64 20.54 4.18
N LEU A 216 -10.23 19.43 3.54
CA LEU A 216 -9.91 18.16 4.19
C LEU A 216 -8.57 18.22 4.95
N LYS A 217 -8.58 18.95 6.07
CA LYS A 217 -7.37 19.29 6.83
C LYS A 217 -6.78 18.12 7.62
N ARG A 218 -7.54 17.05 7.84
CA ARG A 218 -7.10 15.84 8.56
C ARG A 218 -6.83 14.66 7.64
N LEU A 219 -7.04 14.79 6.33
CA LEU A 219 -6.90 13.67 5.41
C LEU A 219 -5.44 13.18 5.38
N HIS A 220 -5.25 11.94 5.81
CA HIS A 220 -3.95 11.28 5.92
C HIS A 220 -3.73 10.30 4.77
N THR A 221 -4.75 9.51 4.43
CA THR A 221 -4.64 8.39 3.48
C THR A 221 -5.66 8.53 2.37
N VAL A 222 -5.19 8.45 1.12
CA VAL A 222 -6.05 8.50 -0.07
C VAL A 222 -5.71 7.33 -0.98
N HIS A 223 -6.70 6.47 -1.21
CA HIS A 223 -6.59 5.36 -2.16
C HIS A 223 -7.43 5.65 -3.40
N LEU A 224 -6.76 5.75 -4.55
CA LEU A 224 -7.34 6.04 -5.86
C LEU A 224 -6.88 5.03 -6.92
N TYR A 225 -6.36 3.89 -6.48
CA TYR A 225 -5.80 2.88 -7.37
C TYR A 225 -6.88 2.13 -8.16
N ASN A 226 -6.52 1.45 -9.25
CA ASN A 226 -7.50 0.79 -10.13
C ASN A 226 -8.62 1.77 -10.58
N ASN A 227 -8.23 2.91 -11.14
CA ASN A 227 -9.14 3.88 -11.75
C ASN A 227 -8.66 4.19 -13.18
N ALA A 228 -9.23 5.22 -13.81
CA ALA A 228 -8.88 5.66 -15.15
C ALA A 228 -8.11 7.00 -15.16
N LEU A 229 -7.43 7.36 -14.07
CA LEU A 229 -6.75 8.66 -13.95
C LEU A 229 -5.63 8.81 -14.98
N GLU A 230 -5.72 9.82 -15.83
CA GLU A 230 -4.70 10.14 -16.83
C GLU A 230 -3.60 11.06 -16.29
N ARG A 231 -3.82 11.70 -15.14
CA ARG A 231 -2.89 12.59 -14.43
C ARG A 231 -3.08 12.49 -12.92
N VAL A 232 -2.10 12.99 -12.15
CA VAL A 232 -2.25 13.16 -10.71
C VAL A 232 -3.35 14.20 -10.44
N PRO A 233 -4.34 13.91 -9.55
CA PRO A 233 -5.38 14.86 -9.23
C PRO A 233 -4.83 16.16 -8.62
N SER A 234 -5.29 17.30 -9.13
CA SER A 234 -4.94 18.59 -8.55
C SER A 234 -5.64 18.82 -7.21
N GLY A 235 -5.05 19.65 -6.35
CA GLY A 235 -5.70 20.06 -5.10
C GLY A 235 -5.62 19.06 -3.95
N LEU A 236 -4.74 18.06 -4.03
CA LEU A 236 -4.51 17.12 -2.93
C LEU A 236 -4.14 17.86 -1.61
N PRO A 237 -4.74 17.49 -0.47
CA PRO A 237 -4.54 18.20 0.79
C PRO A 237 -3.11 18.10 1.30
N ARG A 238 -2.70 19.13 2.04
CA ARG A 238 -1.34 19.27 2.55
C ARG A 238 -0.93 18.16 3.51
N ARG A 239 -1.87 17.62 4.29
CA ARG A 239 -1.61 16.63 5.36
C ARG A 239 -1.58 15.18 4.88
N VAL A 240 -1.83 14.91 3.60
CA VAL A 240 -1.77 13.56 3.06
C VAL A 240 -0.37 12.99 3.26
N ARG A 241 -0.31 11.83 3.90
CA ARG A 241 0.92 11.04 4.16
C ARG A 241 1.04 9.87 3.21
N THR A 242 -0.09 9.25 2.86
CA THR A 242 -0.12 8.05 2.03
C THR A 242 -1.03 8.28 0.82
N LEU A 243 -0.44 8.18 -0.38
CA LEU A 243 -1.15 8.31 -1.64
C LEU A 243 -0.93 7.08 -2.52
N MET A 244 -2.01 6.33 -2.74
CA MET A 244 -2.03 5.11 -3.55
C MET A 244 -2.76 5.39 -4.87
N ILE A 245 -2.01 5.56 -5.95
CA ILE A 245 -2.52 5.87 -7.31
C ILE A 245 -2.02 4.87 -8.36
N LEU A 246 -1.65 3.67 -7.93
CA LEU A 246 -1.24 2.57 -8.79
C LEU A 246 -2.37 2.06 -9.70
N HIS A 247 -2.04 1.34 -10.77
CA HIS A 247 -3.01 0.81 -11.74
C HIS A 247 -3.98 1.89 -12.25
N ASN A 248 -3.41 2.98 -12.77
CA ASN A 248 -4.12 4.05 -13.45
C ASN A 248 -3.50 4.26 -14.85
N GLN A 249 -3.84 5.36 -15.52
CA GLN A 249 -3.40 5.67 -16.88
C GLN A 249 -2.48 6.89 -16.92
N ILE A 250 -1.81 7.22 -15.80
CA ILE A 250 -0.99 8.43 -15.68
C ILE A 250 0.21 8.34 -16.63
N THR A 251 0.36 9.31 -17.53
CA THR A 251 1.43 9.30 -18.54
C THR A 251 2.65 10.14 -18.14
N GLY A 252 2.45 11.12 -17.24
CA GLY A 252 3.47 12.06 -16.82
C GLY A 252 3.18 12.66 -15.45
N ILE A 253 4.20 13.32 -14.88
CA ILE A 253 4.09 14.04 -13.62
C ILE A 253 4.64 15.45 -13.83
N GLY A 254 3.76 16.43 -13.63
CA GLY A 254 4.06 17.84 -13.74
C GLY A 254 4.84 18.39 -12.55
N ARG A 255 5.32 19.62 -12.72
CA ARG A 255 6.07 20.35 -11.67
C ARG A 255 5.26 20.53 -10.38
N ASP A 256 3.95 20.73 -10.51
CA ASP A 256 3.11 21.20 -9.40
C ASP A 256 2.06 20.17 -8.93
N ASP A 257 2.07 18.96 -9.50
CA ASP A 257 1.19 17.84 -9.11
C ASP A 257 1.30 17.50 -7.62
N PHE A 258 2.50 17.67 -7.04
CA PHE A 258 2.79 17.46 -5.62
C PHE A 258 3.24 18.74 -4.89
N ALA A 259 2.88 19.92 -5.41
CA ALA A 259 3.32 21.19 -4.82
C ALA A 259 2.81 21.43 -3.39
N THR A 260 1.64 20.88 -3.05
CA THR A 260 0.97 21.06 -1.76
C THR A 260 1.17 19.89 -0.80
N THR A 261 1.56 18.70 -1.25
CA THR A 261 1.63 17.46 -0.46
C THR A 261 3.00 17.26 0.21
N TYR A 262 3.47 18.27 0.94
CA TYR A 262 4.81 18.24 1.56
C TYR A 262 4.96 17.29 2.75
N PHE A 263 3.84 16.74 3.27
CA PHE A 263 3.84 15.70 4.31
C PHE A 263 3.77 14.27 3.77
N LEU A 264 3.85 14.07 2.45
CA LEU A 264 3.78 12.74 1.87
C LEU A 264 4.97 11.89 2.31
N GLU A 265 4.68 10.72 2.87
CA GLU A 265 5.65 9.72 3.35
C GLU A 265 5.68 8.51 2.42
N GLU A 266 4.54 8.15 1.82
CA GLU A 266 4.41 7.02 0.91
C GLU A 266 3.63 7.40 -0.35
N LEU A 267 4.26 7.14 -1.51
CA LEU A 267 3.71 7.41 -2.82
C LEU A 267 3.84 6.17 -3.71
N ASN A 268 2.70 5.62 -4.13
CA ASN A 268 2.66 4.50 -5.05
C ASN A 268 2.05 4.92 -6.40
N LEU A 269 2.92 5.01 -7.40
CA LEU A 269 2.64 5.33 -8.80
C LEU A 269 2.82 4.11 -9.71
N SER A 270 2.91 2.90 -9.15
CA SER A 270 3.20 1.71 -9.92
C SER A 270 2.10 1.36 -10.92
N TYR A 271 2.45 0.64 -11.99
CA TYR A 271 1.52 0.21 -13.03
C TYR A 271 0.68 1.35 -13.62
N ASN A 272 1.34 2.46 -13.91
CA ASN A 272 0.82 3.55 -14.73
C ASN A 272 1.47 3.51 -16.13
N ARG A 273 1.37 4.59 -16.90
CA ARG A 273 1.95 4.72 -18.24
C ARG A 273 3.04 5.80 -18.27
N ILE A 274 3.72 6.01 -17.14
CA ILE A 274 4.66 7.12 -16.97
C ILE A 274 5.88 6.90 -17.85
N THR A 275 6.26 7.93 -18.61
CA THR A 275 7.45 7.93 -19.48
C THR A 275 8.48 8.93 -18.99
N SER A 276 9.78 8.64 -19.21
CA SER A 276 10.86 9.54 -18.78
C SER A 276 10.74 10.98 -19.31
N PRO A 277 10.34 11.23 -20.58
CA PRO A 277 10.19 12.60 -21.10
C PRO A 277 9.04 13.39 -20.46
N GLN A 278 8.01 12.71 -19.96
CA GLN A 278 6.85 13.35 -19.32
C GLN A 278 7.00 13.49 -17.80
N MET A 279 8.18 13.17 -17.26
CA MET A 279 8.50 13.41 -15.86
C MET A 279 9.24 14.73 -15.72
N HIS A 280 8.61 15.71 -15.07
CA HIS A 280 9.26 17.00 -14.82
C HIS A 280 10.38 16.85 -13.77
N ARG A 281 11.55 17.45 -14.02
CA ARG A 281 12.74 17.37 -13.13
C ARG A 281 12.45 17.78 -11.68
N ASP A 282 11.59 18.78 -11.50
CA ASP A 282 11.25 19.30 -10.18
C ASP A 282 9.92 18.74 -9.61
N ALA A 283 9.38 17.65 -10.17
CA ALA A 283 8.10 17.08 -9.75
C ALA A 283 8.06 16.71 -8.25
N PHE A 284 9.17 16.17 -7.73
CA PHE A 284 9.26 15.70 -6.34
C PHE A 284 9.92 16.71 -5.39
N ARG A 285 10.19 17.95 -5.83
CA ARG A 285 11.01 18.94 -5.09
C ARG A 285 10.52 19.27 -3.68
N LYS A 286 9.22 19.08 -3.42
CA LYS A 286 8.57 19.39 -2.13
C LYS A 286 8.42 18.18 -1.20
N LEU A 287 8.66 16.96 -1.70
CA LEU A 287 8.43 15.71 -0.99
C LEU A 287 9.57 15.34 -0.03
N ARG A 288 9.84 16.24 0.92
CA ARG A 288 10.99 16.15 1.85
C ARG A 288 10.84 15.09 2.94
N LEU A 289 9.63 14.57 3.13
CA LEU A 289 9.33 13.52 4.10
C LEU A 289 9.07 12.16 3.46
N LEU A 290 9.17 12.05 2.13
CA LEU A 290 8.91 10.80 1.41
C LEU A 290 9.92 9.73 1.79
N ARG A 291 9.43 8.60 2.28
CA ARG A 291 10.23 7.43 2.69
C ARG A 291 10.11 6.30 1.69
N SER A 292 8.97 6.15 1.03
CA SER A 292 8.69 5.07 0.09
C SER A 292 8.16 5.63 -1.22
N LEU A 293 8.81 5.27 -2.33
CA LEU A 293 8.41 5.62 -3.68
C LEU A 293 8.38 4.37 -4.57
N ASP A 294 7.21 4.08 -5.13
CA ASP A 294 7.03 3.00 -6.09
C ASP A 294 6.66 3.55 -7.48
N LEU A 295 7.56 3.33 -8.44
CA LEU A 295 7.43 3.66 -9.87
C LEU A 295 7.42 2.38 -10.73
N SER A 296 7.24 1.20 -10.14
CA SER A 296 7.31 -0.08 -10.84
C SER A 296 6.24 -0.20 -11.93
N GLY A 297 6.46 -0.99 -12.99
CA GLY A 297 5.44 -1.25 -14.00
C GLY A 297 5.08 -0.03 -14.85
N ASN A 298 5.99 0.93 -15.01
CA ASN A 298 5.84 2.09 -15.90
C ASN A 298 6.68 1.90 -17.17
N ARG A 299 6.82 2.94 -17.99
CA ARG A 299 7.59 2.94 -19.24
C ARG A 299 8.81 3.87 -19.15
N LEU A 300 9.51 3.81 -18.02
CA LEU A 300 10.71 4.63 -17.80
C LEU A 300 11.90 4.02 -18.54
N HIS A 301 12.57 4.79 -19.39
CA HIS A 301 13.82 4.41 -20.06
C HIS A 301 15.06 4.85 -19.27
N THR A 302 14.91 5.89 -18.46
CA THR A 302 15.91 6.41 -17.53
C THR A 302 15.24 6.78 -16.21
N LEU A 303 16.01 6.72 -15.11
CA LEU A 303 15.57 7.30 -13.85
C LEU A 303 15.46 8.82 -14.01
N PRO A 304 14.35 9.44 -13.58
CA PRO A 304 14.15 10.85 -13.78
C PRO A 304 15.10 11.67 -12.92
N PRO A 305 15.62 12.81 -13.44
CA PRO A 305 16.41 13.71 -12.62
C PRO A 305 15.51 14.33 -11.54
N GLY A 306 16.05 14.50 -10.33
CA GLY A 306 15.32 15.13 -9.22
C GLY A 306 14.42 14.19 -8.39
N LEU A 307 14.70 12.88 -8.41
CA LEU A 307 14.15 11.96 -7.41
C LEU A 307 14.45 12.46 -5.97
N PRO A 308 13.52 12.25 -5.03
CA PRO A 308 13.69 12.68 -3.64
C PRO A 308 14.84 11.91 -2.97
N ARG A 309 15.74 12.62 -2.31
CA ARG A 309 16.98 12.06 -1.72
C ARG A 309 16.77 11.39 -0.35
N ASN A 310 15.65 11.67 0.30
CA ASN A 310 15.27 11.19 1.64
C ASN A 310 14.55 9.82 1.63
N VAL A 311 14.41 9.20 0.46
CA VAL A 311 13.72 7.92 0.29
C VAL A 311 14.53 6.79 0.93
N HIS A 312 13.83 5.89 1.62
CA HIS A 312 14.37 4.66 2.22
C HIS A 312 14.12 3.45 1.33
N VAL A 313 12.99 3.43 0.62
CA VAL A 313 12.59 2.34 -0.29
C VAL A 313 12.25 2.92 -1.66
N LEU A 314 13.03 2.54 -2.67
CA LEU A 314 12.79 2.92 -4.07
C LEU A 314 12.53 1.68 -4.91
N LYS A 315 11.32 1.60 -5.47
CA LYS A 315 10.91 0.50 -6.36
C LYS A 315 10.72 1.02 -7.77
N VAL A 316 11.48 0.48 -8.72
CA VAL A 316 11.41 0.80 -10.15
C VAL A 316 11.43 -0.49 -10.97
N LYS A 317 10.75 -1.53 -10.48
CA LYS A 317 10.68 -2.84 -11.13
C LYS A 317 9.93 -2.75 -12.46
N ARG A 318 10.14 -3.68 -13.39
CA ARG A 318 9.33 -3.82 -14.62
C ARG A 318 9.18 -2.51 -15.37
N ASN A 319 10.29 -1.83 -15.61
CA ASN A 319 10.39 -0.65 -16.47
C ASN A 319 11.31 -0.98 -17.66
N GLU A 320 11.74 0.03 -18.41
CA GLU A 320 12.58 -0.13 -19.61
C GLU A 320 13.96 0.50 -19.41
N LEU A 321 14.45 0.55 -18.17
CA LEU A 321 15.72 1.20 -17.84
C LEU A 321 16.88 0.46 -18.51
N ALA A 322 17.59 1.12 -19.43
CA ALA A 322 18.76 0.56 -20.09
C ALA A 322 20.09 0.93 -19.39
N ALA A 323 20.08 2.02 -18.61
CA ALA A 323 21.25 2.57 -17.94
C ALA A 323 20.86 3.27 -16.63
N LEU A 324 21.84 3.43 -15.74
CA LEU A 324 21.77 4.37 -14.63
C LEU A 324 22.68 5.56 -14.94
N ALA A 325 22.07 6.68 -15.33
CA ALA A 325 22.81 7.89 -15.66
C ALA A 325 23.67 8.38 -14.46
N ARG A 326 24.78 9.06 -14.76
CA ARG A 326 25.66 9.60 -13.71
C ARG A 326 24.87 10.51 -12.77
N GLY A 327 24.91 10.20 -11.48
CA GLY A 327 24.23 10.96 -10.45
C GLY A 327 22.71 10.78 -10.39
N ALA A 328 22.13 9.81 -11.11
CA ALA A 328 20.68 9.52 -11.05
C ALA A 328 20.20 9.18 -9.62
N LEU A 329 21.09 8.58 -8.81
CA LEU A 329 20.85 8.23 -7.41
C LEU A 329 21.71 9.09 -6.45
N ALA A 330 22.22 10.22 -6.91
CA ALA A 330 23.14 11.03 -6.12
C ALA A 330 22.51 11.58 -4.84
N GLY A 331 23.25 11.49 -3.74
CA GLY A 331 22.86 11.95 -2.42
C GLY A 331 21.76 11.13 -1.72
N MET A 332 21.42 9.93 -2.20
CA MET A 332 20.43 9.03 -1.58
C MET A 332 21.02 8.20 -0.43
N ALA A 333 21.70 8.85 0.53
CA ALA A 333 22.42 8.17 1.61
C ALA A 333 21.51 7.41 2.59
N GLN A 334 20.21 7.72 2.62
CA GLN A 334 19.21 7.08 3.47
C GLN A 334 18.50 5.89 2.81
N LEU A 335 18.79 5.63 1.52
CA LEU A 335 18.16 4.54 0.78
C LEU A 335 18.64 3.20 1.33
N ARG A 336 17.69 2.34 1.74
CA ARG A 336 17.94 1.02 2.31
C ARG A 336 17.61 -0.10 1.33
N GLU A 337 16.55 0.08 0.55
CA GLU A 337 16.08 -0.92 -0.39
C GLU A 337 15.92 -0.31 -1.78
N LEU A 338 16.59 -0.90 -2.76
CA LEU A 338 16.50 -0.52 -4.16
C LEU A 338 16.10 -1.72 -5.00
N TYR A 339 14.95 -1.59 -5.67
CA TYR A 339 14.44 -2.62 -6.56
C TYR A 339 14.40 -2.16 -8.01
N LEU A 340 15.19 -2.82 -8.86
CA LEU A 340 15.38 -2.59 -10.30
C LEU A 340 15.05 -3.85 -11.12
N THR A 341 14.33 -4.81 -10.53
CA THR A 341 13.99 -6.09 -11.15
C THR A 341 13.27 -5.92 -12.49
N GLY A 342 13.60 -6.72 -13.51
CA GLY A 342 12.84 -6.74 -14.76
C GLY A 342 13.00 -5.46 -15.59
N ASN A 343 14.22 -4.93 -15.68
CA ASN A 343 14.58 -3.80 -16.53
C ASN A 343 15.49 -4.27 -17.68
N ARG A 344 16.16 -3.35 -18.37
CA ARG A 344 17.06 -3.63 -19.50
C ARG A 344 18.51 -3.22 -19.20
N LEU A 345 18.90 -3.20 -17.91
CA LEU A 345 20.20 -2.69 -17.46
C LEU A 345 21.33 -3.60 -17.98
N ARG A 346 22.40 -2.98 -18.48
CA ARG A 346 23.61 -3.66 -19.00
C ARG A 346 24.83 -3.29 -18.16
N SER A 347 25.80 -4.20 -18.01
CA SER A 347 27.02 -3.95 -17.21
C SER A 347 27.75 -2.67 -17.62
N ARG A 348 27.99 -2.49 -18.94
CA ARG A 348 28.65 -1.30 -19.50
C ARG A 348 27.92 0.03 -19.23
N ALA A 349 26.63 -0.04 -18.93
CA ALA A 349 25.78 1.12 -18.67
C ALA A 349 25.68 1.45 -17.16
N LEU A 350 26.33 0.67 -16.31
CA LEU A 350 26.50 0.91 -14.89
C LEU A 350 27.92 1.47 -14.67
N GLY A 351 28.04 2.78 -14.54
CA GLY A 351 29.34 3.40 -14.27
C GLY A 351 29.90 3.00 -12.90
N PRO A 352 31.23 3.08 -12.68
CA PRO A 352 31.88 2.68 -11.42
C PRO A 352 31.43 3.46 -10.19
N ARG A 353 30.76 4.61 -10.38
CA ARG A 353 30.19 5.45 -9.32
C ARG A 353 28.66 5.43 -9.29
N ALA A 354 28.01 4.47 -9.96
CA ALA A 354 26.55 4.36 -9.99
C ALA A 354 25.95 4.22 -8.57
N TRP A 355 26.70 3.64 -7.64
CA TRP A 355 26.25 3.31 -6.28
C TRP A 355 26.93 4.13 -5.18
N ALA A 356 27.81 5.06 -5.54
CA ALA A 356 28.76 5.69 -4.61
C ALA A 356 28.08 6.43 -3.42
N ASP A 357 26.90 7.00 -3.65
CA ASP A 357 26.18 7.80 -2.65
C ASP A 357 25.16 6.99 -1.85
N LEU A 358 25.08 5.66 -2.05
CA LEU A 358 24.10 4.77 -1.42
C LEU A 358 24.63 4.15 -0.13
N ALA A 359 25.22 4.96 0.75
CA ALA A 359 25.92 4.49 1.95
C ALA A 359 25.05 3.67 2.92
N GLY A 360 23.72 3.81 2.89
CA GLY A 360 22.78 3.07 3.72
C GLY A 360 22.12 1.85 3.06
N LEU A 361 22.51 1.48 1.83
CA LEU A 361 21.80 0.46 1.05
C LEU A 361 22.05 -0.94 1.60
N GLN A 362 20.98 -1.62 2.01
CA GLN A 362 21.02 -2.96 2.60
C GLN A 362 20.56 -4.03 1.60
N LEU A 363 19.62 -3.70 0.72
CA LEU A 363 19.08 -4.62 -0.27
C LEU A 363 19.13 -4.00 -1.67
N LEU A 364 19.78 -4.71 -2.59
CA LEU A 364 19.76 -4.41 -4.01
C LEU A 364 19.17 -5.59 -4.78
N ASP A 365 18.03 -5.34 -5.43
CA ASP A 365 17.41 -6.28 -6.34
C ASP A 365 17.52 -5.78 -7.78
N ILE A 366 18.38 -6.40 -8.57
CA ILE A 366 18.60 -6.09 -9.99
C ILE A 366 18.41 -7.34 -10.86
N ALA A 367 17.59 -8.28 -10.39
CA ALA A 367 17.27 -9.51 -11.11
C ALA A 367 16.50 -9.25 -12.41
N GLY A 368 16.56 -10.16 -13.38
CA GLY A 368 15.81 -10.01 -14.63
C GLY A 368 16.28 -8.82 -15.48
N ASN A 369 17.60 -8.59 -15.57
CA ASN A 369 18.21 -7.55 -16.39
C ASN A 369 19.13 -8.19 -17.47
N GLN A 370 20.00 -7.39 -18.09
CA GLN A 370 20.94 -7.82 -19.14
C GLN A 370 22.40 -7.71 -18.64
N LEU A 371 22.65 -7.95 -17.36
CA LEU A 371 23.99 -7.88 -16.78
C LEU A 371 24.83 -9.08 -17.22
N THR A 372 26.04 -8.83 -17.68
CA THR A 372 27.04 -9.85 -18.05
C THR A 372 28.05 -10.11 -16.93
N ASP A 373 28.10 -9.22 -15.93
CA ASP A 373 29.08 -9.24 -14.85
C ASP A 373 28.40 -8.86 -13.53
N VAL A 374 28.98 -9.31 -12.42
CA VAL A 374 28.60 -8.80 -11.09
C VAL A 374 28.96 -7.31 -11.03
N PRO A 375 28.02 -6.41 -10.69
CA PRO A 375 28.29 -4.98 -10.69
C PRO A 375 29.31 -4.62 -9.62
N GLY A 376 30.39 -3.93 -10.02
CA GLY A 376 31.40 -3.40 -9.09
C GLY A 376 30.97 -2.11 -8.41
N GLY A 377 31.72 -1.72 -7.36
CA GLY A 377 31.52 -0.44 -6.66
C GLY A 377 30.25 -0.38 -5.80
N LEU A 378 29.70 -1.53 -5.42
CA LEU A 378 28.58 -1.64 -4.49
C LEU A 378 28.97 -1.20 -3.07
N PRO A 379 28.05 -0.62 -2.28
CA PRO A 379 28.36 -0.05 -0.97
C PRO A 379 28.60 -1.12 0.11
N GLU A 380 29.44 -0.81 1.10
CA GLU A 380 29.82 -1.72 2.18
C GLU A 380 28.63 -2.18 3.05
N SER A 381 27.58 -1.38 3.13
CA SER A 381 26.36 -1.66 3.91
C SER A 381 25.46 -2.74 3.31
N LEU A 382 25.75 -3.21 2.09
CA LEU A 382 24.90 -4.14 1.37
C LEU A 382 24.87 -5.52 2.04
N GLU A 383 23.66 -6.01 2.31
CA GLU A 383 23.42 -7.30 2.96
C GLU A 383 22.84 -8.33 2.00
N TYR A 384 21.96 -7.92 1.08
CA TYR A 384 21.30 -8.81 0.13
C TYR A 384 21.43 -8.31 -1.31
N LEU A 385 21.93 -9.19 -2.18
CA LEU A 385 22.13 -8.90 -3.59
C LEU A 385 21.43 -9.94 -4.46
N TYR A 386 20.40 -9.50 -5.18
CA TYR A 386 19.63 -10.33 -6.10
C TYR A 386 20.03 -10.04 -7.55
N LEU A 387 20.64 -11.03 -8.20
CA LEU A 387 21.16 -11.00 -9.57
C LEU A 387 20.55 -12.11 -10.44
N GLN A 388 19.54 -12.84 -9.96
CA GLN A 388 18.94 -13.94 -10.71
C GLN A 388 18.37 -13.51 -12.06
N ASN A 389 18.29 -14.42 -13.02
CA ASN A 389 17.79 -14.15 -14.37
C ASN A 389 18.54 -13.00 -15.08
N ASN A 390 19.87 -13.00 -15.04
CA ASN A 390 20.71 -12.11 -15.83
C ASN A 390 21.53 -12.94 -16.86
N LYS A 391 22.58 -12.34 -17.45
CA LYS A 391 23.49 -12.98 -18.40
C LYS A 391 24.91 -13.12 -17.83
N ILE A 392 25.04 -13.20 -16.50
CA ILE A 392 26.36 -13.16 -15.83
C ILE A 392 27.13 -14.45 -16.16
N SER A 393 28.33 -14.31 -16.69
CA SER A 393 29.15 -15.45 -17.14
C SER A 393 30.28 -15.84 -16.17
N SER A 394 30.71 -14.93 -15.30
CA SER A 394 31.79 -15.16 -14.34
C SER A 394 31.59 -14.42 -13.02
N VAL A 395 32.25 -14.94 -11.97
CA VAL A 395 32.38 -14.30 -10.65
C VAL A 395 33.87 -14.25 -10.29
N PRO A 396 34.57 -13.14 -10.62
CA PRO A 396 36.00 -13.02 -10.37
C PRO A 396 36.33 -12.85 -8.88
N ALA A 397 37.59 -13.06 -8.52
CA ALA A 397 38.08 -13.02 -7.14
C ALA A 397 37.80 -11.70 -6.38
N ASN A 398 37.64 -10.59 -7.10
CA ASN A 398 37.39 -9.27 -6.55
C ASN A 398 35.91 -8.83 -6.61
N ALA A 399 35.00 -9.68 -7.08
CA ALA A 399 33.60 -9.33 -7.33
C ALA A 399 32.89 -8.71 -6.12
N PHE A 400 33.26 -9.12 -4.91
CA PHE A 400 32.63 -8.70 -3.66
C PHE A 400 33.57 -7.98 -2.69
N ASP A 401 34.73 -7.49 -3.17
CA ASP A 401 35.72 -6.84 -2.31
C ASP A 401 35.18 -5.61 -1.56
N SER A 402 34.22 -4.88 -2.15
CA SER A 402 33.60 -3.70 -1.55
C SER A 402 32.36 -4.01 -0.68
N THR A 403 31.95 -5.27 -0.57
CA THR A 403 30.67 -5.68 0.07
C THR A 403 30.86 -6.78 1.13
N PRO A 404 31.71 -6.56 2.16
CA PRO A 404 32.06 -7.58 3.16
C PRO A 404 30.88 -8.04 4.04
N ASN A 405 29.81 -7.25 4.12
CA ASN A 405 28.65 -7.50 4.98
C ASN A 405 27.53 -8.30 4.31
N LEU A 406 27.74 -8.81 3.09
CA LEU A 406 26.75 -9.63 2.38
C LEU A 406 26.37 -10.87 3.20
N LYS A 407 25.06 -11.05 3.36
CA LYS A 407 24.39 -12.20 3.97
C LYS A 407 23.80 -13.11 2.92
N GLY A 408 23.34 -12.57 1.79
CA GLY A 408 22.73 -13.36 0.71
C GLY A 408 23.14 -12.88 -0.68
N VAL A 409 23.60 -13.80 -1.52
CA VAL A 409 23.90 -13.57 -2.94
C VAL A 409 23.12 -14.56 -3.80
N PHE A 410 22.27 -14.04 -4.70
CA PHE A 410 21.40 -14.86 -5.55
C PHE A 410 21.77 -14.65 -7.02
N LEU A 411 22.39 -15.67 -7.61
CA LEU A 411 22.89 -15.73 -8.99
C LEU A 411 22.14 -16.79 -9.83
N ARG A 412 21.01 -17.29 -9.33
CA ARG A 412 20.21 -18.31 -10.01
C ARG A 412 19.88 -17.94 -11.47
N PHE A 413 19.91 -18.91 -12.38
CA PHE A 413 19.55 -18.70 -13.79
C PHE A 413 20.35 -17.57 -14.46
N ASN A 414 21.68 -17.63 -14.34
CA ASN A 414 22.62 -16.83 -15.13
C ASN A 414 23.31 -17.73 -16.18
N LYS A 415 24.50 -17.34 -16.66
CA LYS A 415 25.29 -18.06 -17.67
C LYS A 415 26.67 -18.44 -17.13
N LEU A 416 26.76 -18.76 -15.84
CA LEU A 416 28.04 -19.10 -15.22
C LEU A 416 28.60 -20.40 -15.81
N ALA A 417 29.76 -20.31 -16.47
CA ALA A 417 30.48 -21.47 -16.98
C ALA A 417 31.15 -22.27 -15.85
N VAL A 418 31.45 -23.55 -16.13
CA VAL A 418 32.18 -24.40 -15.18
C VAL A 418 33.55 -23.77 -14.90
N GLY A 419 33.85 -23.53 -13.62
CA GLY A 419 35.11 -22.91 -13.20
C GLY A 419 35.18 -21.39 -13.31
N SER A 420 34.14 -20.70 -13.81
CA SER A 420 34.11 -19.23 -13.87
C SER A 420 33.77 -18.55 -12.55
N VAL A 421 33.44 -19.34 -11.52
CA VAL A 421 33.17 -18.90 -10.16
C VAL A 421 34.42 -19.12 -9.32
N VAL A 422 35.15 -18.05 -9.01
CA VAL A 422 36.39 -18.13 -8.26
C VAL A 422 36.08 -18.19 -6.76
N GLU A 423 36.46 -19.27 -6.08
CA GLU A 423 36.19 -19.49 -4.65
C GLU A 423 36.71 -18.35 -3.76
N SER A 424 37.87 -17.76 -4.10
CA SER A 424 38.44 -16.65 -3.34
C SER A 424 37.57 -15.39 -3.33
N ALA A 425 36.61 -15.26 -4.26
CA ALA A 425 35.64 -14.16 -4.29
C ALA A 425 34.78 -14.09 -3.02
N PHE A 426 34.52 -15.24 -2.39
CA PHE A 426 33.65 -15.33 -1.22
C PHE A 426 34.42 -15.36 0.10
N ARG A 427 35.77 -15.45 0.07
CA ARG A 427 36.62 -15.63 1.27
C ARG A 427 36.44 -14.52 2.31
N ARG A 428 36.11 -13.31 1.87
CA ARG A 428 35.92 -12.13 2.75
C ARG A 428 34.50 -11.99 3.31
N LEU A 429 33.54 -12.74 2.78
CA LEU A 429 32.12 -12.63 3.15
C LEU A 429 31.80 -13.46 4.40
N LYS A 430 32.28 -12.99 5.56
CA LYS A 430 32.15 -13.70 6.85
C LYS A 430 30.71 -13.88 7.33
N HIS A 431 29.79 -13.07 6.82
CA HIS A 431 28.39 -13.08 7.19
C HIS A 431 27.49 -13.79 6.17
N LEU A 432 28.08 -14.40 5.13
CA LEU A 432 27.33 -15.06 4.07
C LEU A 432 26.57 -16.27 4.62
N GLN A 433 25.25 -16.25 4.47
CA GLN A 433 24.33 -17.30 4.89
C GLN A 433 23.76 -18.05 3.68
N VAL A 434 23.55 -17.34 2.57
CA VAL A 434 22.92 -17.89 1.36
C VAL A 434 23.73 -17.53 0.13
N LEU A 435 24.13 -18.55 -0.63
CA LEU A 435 24.68 -18.43 -1.97
C LEU A 435 23.86 -19.32 -2.91
N ASP A 436 23.03 -18.71 -3.75
CA ASP A 436 22.21 -19.43 -4.72
C ASP A 436 22.80 -19.29 -6.13
N ILE A 437 23.39 -20.36 -6.66
CA ILE A 437 23.95 -20.43 -8.02
C ILE A 437 23.21 -21.46 -8.90
N GLU A 438 22.00 -21.88 -8.50
CA GLU A 438 21.27 -22.94 -9.21
C GLU A 438 20.88 -22.52 -10.65
N GLY A 439 20.78 -23.49 -11.56
CA GLY A 439 20.28 -23.23 -12.92
C GLY A 439 21.23 -22.42 -13.81
N ASN A 440 22.52 -22.37 -13.48
CA ASN A 440 23.58 -21.74 -14.30
C ASN A 440 24.24 -22.71 -15.28
N PHE A 441 24.42 -23.95 -14.84
CA PHE A 441 25.06 -25.00 -15.62
C PHE A 441 23.97 -25.77 -16.36
N GLU A 442 23.64 -25.35 -17.58
CA GLU A 442 23.00 -26.28 -18.51
C GLU A 442 24.01 -27.40 -18.77
N PHE A 443 23.62 -28.66 -18.55
CA PHE A 443 24.39 -29.81 -19.03
C PHE A 443 24.36 -29.76 -20.56
N GLY A 444 25.28 -29.01 -21.15
CA GLY A 444 25.51 -28.96 -22.58
C GLY A 444 25.92 -30.35 -23.04
N ASP A 445 25.07 -30.97 -23.85
CA ASP A 445 25.44 -32.11 -24.67
C ASP A 445 26.62 -31.67 -25.56
N VAL A 446 27.80 -32.22 -25.29
CA VAL A 446 29.12 -31.81 -25.82
C VAL A 446 29.19 -31.88 -27.36
N SER A 447 28.15 -32.42 -28.02
CA SER A 447 28.07 -32.54 -29.47
C SER A 447 27.58 -31.30 -30.21
N LYS A 448 26.96 -30.31 -29.55
CA LYS A 448 26.41 -29.11 -30.24
C LYS A 448 27.32 -27.88 -30.24
N ASP A 449 28.24 -27.75 -29.28
CA ASP A 449 29.13 -26.58 -29.20
C ASP A 449 30.16 -26.53 -30.34
N ARG A 450 30.42 -27.67 -31.00
CA ARG A 450 31.37 -27.73 -32.12
C ARG A 450 30.84 -27.14 -33.44
N GLY A 451 29.52 -26.94 -33.55
CA GLY A 451 28.89 -26.28 -34.69
C GLY A 451 28.79 -24.76 -34.49
N ARG A 452 28.58 -24.32 -33.24
CA ARG A 452 28.30 -22.92 -32.93
C ARG A 452 29.54 -22.03 -32.86
N LEU A 453 30.69 -22.61 -32.48
CA LEU A 453 31.99 -21.92 -32.54
C LEU A 453 32.44 -21.60 -33.97
N LYS A 454 31.89 -22.29 -34.99
CA LYS A 454 32.18 -21.96 -36.39
C LYS A 454 31.30 -20.83 -36.94
N GLU A 455 30.07 -20.71 -36.44
CA GLU A 455 29.16 -19.63 -36.85
C GLU A 455 29.55 -18.30 -36.17
N GLU A 456 30.07 -18.33 -34.93
CA GLU A 456 30.56 -17.11 -34.24
C GLU A 456 31.93 -16.63 -34.78
N GLU A 457 32.79 -17.52 -35.30
CA GLU A 457 34.04 -17.11 -35.99
C GLU A 457 33.76 -16.50 -37.38
N GLU A 458 32.68 -16.90 -38.06
CA GLU A 458 32.30 -16.34 -39.38
C GLU A 458 31.59 -14.97 -39.25
N GLU A 459 30.82 -14.71 -38.19
CA GLU A 459 30.21 -13.38 -37.94
C GLU A 459 31.24 -12.32 -37.50
N ASP A 460 32.31 -12.70 -36.79
CA ASP A 460 33.37 -11.77 -36.39
C ASP A 460 34.33 -11.40 -37.56
N GLU A 461 34.43 -12.23 -38.60
CA GLU A 461 35.21 -11.92 -39.82
C GLU A 461 34.45 -10.97 -40.77
N GLU A 462 33.12 -11.09 -40.90
CA GLU A 462 32.30 -10.16 -41.71
C GLU A 462 32.27 -8.73 -41.11
N ASP A 463 32.27 -8.61 -39.78
CA ASP A 463 32.27 -7.30 -39.08
C ASP A 463 33.63 -6.56 -39.13
N GLU A 464 34.72 -7.22 -39.50
CA GLU A 464 36.04 -6.59 -39.72
C GLU A 464 36.27 -6.21 -41.19
N GLU A 465 35.75 -6.97 -42.16
CA GLU A 465 35.80 -6.57 -43.58
C GLU A 465 34.95 -5.30 -43.86
N ASP A 466 33.80 -5.13 -43.22
CA ASP A 466 32.96 -3.93 -43.35
C ASP A 466 33.60 -2.65 -42.77
N LYS A 467 34.56 -2.78 -41.83
CA LYS A 467 35.28 -1.62 -41.27
C LYS A 467 36.44 -1.16 -42.14
N ASP A 468 37.07 -2.09 -42.85
CA ASP A 468 38.17 -1.77 -43.77
C ASP A 468 37.66 -1.10 -45.06
N GLU A 469 36.45 -1.44 -45.53
CA GLU A 469 35.82 -0.75 -46.67
C GLU A 469 35.39 0.70 -46.34
N GLU A 470 34.96 1.00 -45.10
CA GLU A 470 34.62 2.38 -44.69
C GLU A 470 35.85 3.29 -44.49
N GLU A 471 37.04 2.74 -44.22
CA GLU A 471 38.28 3.52 -44.09
C GLU A 471 38.95 3.84 -45.45
N GLU A 472 38.69 3.05 -46.50
CA GLU A 472 39.23 3.30 -47.85
C GLU A 472 38.43 4.37 -48.62
N GLU A 473 37.14 4.56 -48.32
CA GLU A 473 36.31 5.64 -48.91
C GLU A 473 36.57 7.04 -48.32
N ARG A 474 37.40 7.16 -47.27
CA ARG A 474 37.70 8.42 -46.57
C ARG A 474 39.10 8.99 -46.79
N ARG A 475 39.86 8.48 -47.78
CA ARG A 475 41.19 9.01 -48.14
C ARG A 475 41.25 9.72 -49.48
#